data_AF-A0A396L9U8-F1
#
_entry.id   AF-A0A396L9U8-F1
#
_cell.length_a   1.000
_cell.length_b   1.000
_cell.length_c   1.000
_cell.angle_alpha   90.00
_cell.angle_beta   90.00
_cell.angle_gamma   90.00
#
_symmetry.space_group_name_H-M   'P 1'
#
loop_
_entity.id
_entity.type
_entity.pdbx_description
1 polymer ?
#
loop_
_entity_poly.entity_id
_entity_poly.type
_entity_poly.pdbx_seq_one_letter_code
_entity_poly.pdbx_strand_id
1 'polypeptide(L)'
;MNVRIQIIIGIAVILALCVIINMIRNKKLELRYALAWLIVGVGIFVLDCFPQLITWLAHKLGIVSPINMLFFLGFCFSLMIIFVLTVAVSRSSIRIKELAQELALYEKEQK
;
A
#
# COMPACT_ATOMS: atom_id res chain seq x y z
N MET A 1 -14.20 -12.90 -16.31
CA MET A 1 -13.37 -11.73 -16.68
C MET A 1 -13.05 -11.84 -18.16
N ASN A 2 -13.02 -10.72 -18.89
CA ASN A 2 -12.51 -10.74 -20.25
C ASN A 2 -10.98 -10.86 -20.19
N VAL A 3 -10.39 -11.84 -20.89
CA VAL A 3 -8.95 -12.16 -20.83
C VAL A 3 -8.09 -10.92 -21.13
N ARG A 4 -8.58 -10.01 -21.97
CA ARG A 4 -7.93 -8.73 -22.26
C ARG A 4 -7.72 -7.88 -21.00
N ILE A 5 -8.73 -7.80 -20.13
CA ILE A 5 -8.67 -6.99 -18.91
C ILE A 5 -7.71 -7.64 -17.90
N GLN A 6 -7.75 -8.97 -17.78
CA GLN A 6 -6.86 -9.72 -16.90
C GLN A 6 -5.38 -9.50 -17.29
N ILE A 7 -5.04 -9.57 -18.57
CA ILE A 7 -3.67 -9.31 -19.04
C ILE A 7 -3.24 -7.86 -18.71
N ILE A 8 -4.11 -6.88 -18.94
CA ILE A 8 -3.82 -5.47 -18.64
C ILE A 8 -3.54 -5.27 -17.15
N ILE A 9 -4.38 -5.85 -16.28
CA ILE A 9 -4.22 -5.77 -14.82
C ILE A 9 -2.93 -6.48 -14.39
N GLY A 10 -2.70 -7.69 -14.86
CA GLY A 10 -1.48 -8.45 -14.56
C GLY A 10 -0.20 -7.69 -14.93
N ILE A 11 -0.14 -7.10 -16.12
CA ILE A 11 1.01 -6.27 -16.55
C ILE A 11 1.16 -5.05 -15.64
N ALA A 12 0.07 -4.35 -15.33
CA ALA A 12 0.11 -3.18 -14.45
C ALA A 12 0.61 -3.53 -13.04
N VAL A 13 0.17 -4.65 -12.48
CA VAL A 13 0.59 -5.13 -11.16
C VAL A 13 2.07 -5.53 -11.16
N ILE A 14 2.54 -6.24 -12.19
CA ILE A 14 3.96 -6.59 -12.33
C ILE A 14 4.82 -5.32 -12.42
N LEU A 15 4.42 -4.35 -13.25
CA LEU A 15 5.12 -3.07 -13.35
C LEU A 15 5.16 -2.34 -12.00
N ALA A 16 4.05 -2.28 -11.28
CA ALA A 16 3.98 -1.66 -9.96
C ALA A 16 4.91 -2.36 -8.95
N LEU A 17 4.92 -3.70 -8.92
CA LEU A 17 5.83 -4.47 -8.06
C LEU A 17 7.30 -4.21 -8.41
N CYS A 18 7.65 -4.18 -9.70
CA CYS A 18 8.99 -3.83 -10.17
C CYS A 18 9.41 -2.42 -9.72
N VAL A 19 8.52 -1.44 -9.82
CA VAL A 19 8.76 -0.06 -9.34
C VAL A 19 9.01 -0.06 -7.83
N ILE A 20 8.16 -0.72 -7.05
CA ILE A 20 8.31 -0.81 -5.59
C ILE A 20 9.66 -1.45 -5.22
N ILE A 21 10.01 -2.59 -5.84
CA ILE A 21 11.29 -3.27 -5.60
C ILE A 21 12.47 -2.37 -5.96
N ASN A 22 12.39 -1.64 -7.08
CA ASN A 22 13.44 -0.71 -7.48
C ASN A 22 13.56 0.48 -6.49
N MET A 23 12.44 0.99 -5.97
CA MET A 23 12.48 2.04 -4.93
C MET A 23 13.10 1.56 -3.62
N ILE A 24 12.85 0.30 -3.22
CA ILE A 24 13.53 -0.34 -2.08
C ILE A 24 15.03 -0.44 -2.37
N ARG A 25 15.41 -0.94 -3.56
CA ARG A 25 16.82 -1.12 -3.95
C ARG A 25 17.60 0.20 -3.95
N ASN A 26 16.95 1.28 -4.36
CA ASN A 26 17.54 2.62 -4.38
C ASN A 26 17.47 3.34 -3.02
N LYS A 27 17.10 2.64 -1.93
CA LYS A 27 16.94 3.17 -0.56
C LYS A 27 15.99 4.38 -0.47
N LYS A 28 15.09 4.56 -1.44
CA LYS A 28 14.12 5.67 -1.48
C LYS A 28 12.90 5.41 -0.59
N LEU A 29 12.62 4.13 -0.30
CA LEU A 29 11.59 3.71 0.63
C LEU A 29 12.20 2.82 1.70
N GLU A 30 11.88 3.09 2.97
CA GLU A 30 12.16 2.11 4.01
C GLU A 30 11.31 0.86 3.79
N LEU A 31 11.95 -0.30 3.97
CA LEU A 31 11.33 -1.61 3.77
C LEU A 31 9.99 -1.71 4.51
N ARG A 32 9.90 -1.19 5.74
CA ARG A 32 8.68 -1.20 6.56
C ARG A 32 7.45 -0.62 5.84
N TYR A 33 7.61 0.46 5.08
CA TYR A 33 6.48 1.09 4.36
C TYR A 33 6.21 0.40 3.02
N ALA A 34 7.25 -0.15 2.39
CA ALA A 34 7.11 -0.88 1.13
C ALA A 34 6.50 -2.27 1.30
N LEU A 35 6.68 -2.91 2.47
CA LEU A 35 6.11 -4.23 2.78
C LEU A 35 4.59 -4.27 2.63
N ALA A 36 3.88 -3.23 3.08
CA ALA A 36 2.43 -3.17 2.94
C ALA A 36 2.00 -3.18 1.46
N TRP A 37 2.70 -2.39 0.62
CA TRP A 37 2.45 -2.34 -0.82
C TRP A 37 2.84 -3.62 -1.54
N LEU A 38 3.92 -4.29 -1.12
CA LEU A 38 4.30 -5.60 -1.65
C LEU A 38 3.25 -6.66 -1.33
N ILE A 39 2.77 -6.73 -0.08
CA ILE A 39 1.74 -7.69 0.32
C ILE A 39 0.47 -7.49 -0.49
N VAL A 40 0.01 -6.25 -0.64
CA VAL A 40 -1.19 -5.93 -1.43
C VAL A 40 -0.97 -6.24 -2.91
N GLY A 41 0.17 -5.85 -3.49
CA GLY A 41 0.46 -6.11 -4.90
C GLY A 41 0.55 -7.61 -5.21
N VAL A 42 1.21 -8.39 -4.36
CA VAL A 42 1.26 -9.85 -4.48
C VAL A 42 -0.13 -10.46 -4.29
N GLY A 43 -0.90 -10.00 -3.31
CA GLY A 43 -2.27 -10.45 -3.09
C GLY A 43 -3.17 -10.21 -4.29
N ILE A 44 -3.11 -9.02 -4.89
CA ILE A 44 -3.85 -8.68 -6.11
C ILE A 44 -3.38 -9.56 -7.28
N PHE A 45 -2.07 -9.77 -7.44
CA PHE A 45 -1.54 -10.62 -8.51
C PHE A 45 -2.05 -12.07 -8.41
N VAL A 46 -2.04 -12.64 -7.20
CA VAL A 46 -2.58 -13.98 -6.95
C VAL A 46 -4.07 -14.03 -7.27
N LEU A 47 -4.84 -13.04 -6.82
CA LEU A 47 -6.28 -12.96 -7.10
C LEU A 47 -6.59 -12.79 -8.59
N ASP A 48 -5.74 -12.09 -9.34
CA ASP A 48 -5.85 -11.92 -10.79
C ASP A 48 -5.50 -13.21 -11.55
N CYS A 49 -4.49 -13.97 -11.10
CA CYS A 49 -4.17 -15.29 -11.67
C CYS A 49 -5.25 -16.34 -11.40
N PHE A 50 -5.97 -16.24 -10.27
CA PHE A 50 -6.99 -17.20 -9.85
C PHE A 50 -8.40 -16.56 -9.82
N PRO A 51 -9.04 -16.32 -10.98
CA PRO A 51 -10.34 -15.65 -11.06
C PRO A 51 -11.47 -16.42 -10.37
N GLN A 52 -11.33 -17.74 -10.18
CA GLN A 52 -12.27 -18.55 -9.40
C GLN A 52 -12.37 -18.10 -7.93
N LEU A 53 -11.24 -17.71 -7.30
CA LEU A 53 -11.24 -17.22 -5.91
C LEU A 53 -11.99 -15.89 -5.79
N ILE A 54 -11.70 -14.94 -6.69
CA ILE A 54 -12.42 -13.66 -6.71
C ILE A 54 -13.89 -13.86 -6.99
N THR A 55 -14.24 -14.75 -7.91
CA THR A 55 -15.65 -14.99 -8.28
C THR A 55 -16.43 -15.59 -7.11
N TRP A 56 -15.81 -16.51 -6.35
CA TRP A 56 -16.40 -17.07 -5.13
C TRP A 56 -16.62 -16.00 -4.05
N LEU A 57 -15.61 -15.15 -3.82
CA LEU A 57 -15.71 -14.03 -2.88
C LEU A 57 -16.76 -12.99 -3.31
N ALA A 58 -16.80 -12.65 -4.61
CA ALA A 58 -17.77 -11.72 -5.17
C ALA A 58 -19.20 -12.24 -4.95
N HIS A 59 -19.44 -13.54 -5.18
CA HIS A 59 -20.76 -14.12 -4.98
C HIS A 59 -21.19 -14.13 -3.50
N LYS A 60 -20.26 -14.41 -2.58
CA LYS A 60 -20.49 -14.33 -1.13
C LYS A 60 -20.89 -12.95 -0.66
N LEU A 61 -20.32 -11.90 -1.25
CA LEU A 61 -20.58 -10.49 -0.92
C LEU A 61 -21.70 -9.85 -1.75
N GLY A 62 -22.30 -10.58 -2.69
CA GLY A 62 -23.35 -10.05 -3.58
C GLY A 62 -22.85 -9.13 -4.70
N ILE A 63 -21.55 -9.16 -5.01
CA ILE A 63 -20.94 -8.37 -6.08
C ILE A 63 -21.05 -9.14 -7.40
N VAL A 64 -21.73 -8.54 -8.37
CA VAL A 64 -22.02 -9.17 -9.68
C VAL A 64 -20.77 -9.32 -10.55
N SER A 65 -19.85 -8.36 -10.51
CA SER A 65 -18.66 -8.33 -11.37
C SER A 65 -17.39 -8.66 -10.59
N PRO A 66 -16.64 -9.72 -10.97
CA PRO A 66 -15.31 -10.03 -10.43
C PRO A 66 -14.35 -8.84 -10.43
N ILE A 67 -14.41 -7.99 -11.46
CA ILE A 67 -13.59 -6.78 -11.56
C ILE A 67 -13.94 -5.79 -10.45
N ASN A 68 -15.24 -5.59 -10.19
CA ASN A 68 -15.68 -4.67 -9.14
C ASN A 68 -15.25 -5.17 -7.76
N MET A 69 -15.20 -6.50 -7.57
CA MET A 69 -14.69 -7.11 -6.34
C MET A 69 -13.18 -6.82 -6.15
N LEU A 70 -12.39 -6.93 -7.21
CA LEU A 70 -10.96 -6.60 -7.19
C LEU A 70 -10.74 -5.12 -6.84
N PHE A 71 -11.51 -4.22 -7.47
CA PHE A 71 -11.47 -2.78 -7.14
C PHE A 71 -11.90 -2.49 -5.71
N PHE A 72 -12.96 -3.13 -5.22
CA PHE A 72 -13.45 -2.94 -3.85
C PHE A 72 -12.40 -3.34 -2.83
N LEU A 73 -11.79 -4.53 -2.97
CA LEU A 73 -10.70 -4.96 -2.10
C LEU A 73 -9.49 -4.02 -2.18
N GLY A 74 -9.09 -3.64 -3.40
CA GLY A 74 -8.00 -2.70 -3.61
C GLY A 74 -8.25 -1.35 -2.92
N PHE A 75 -9.49 -0.87 -2.96
CA PHE A 75 -9.90 0.35 -2.27
C PHE A 75 -9.90 0.20 -0.74
N CYS A 76 -10.41 -0.90 -0.20
CA CYS A 76 -10.33 -1.16 1.24
C CYS A 76 -8.88 -1.24 1.73
N PHE A 77 -8.01 -1.94 1.00
CA PHE A 77 -6.58 -2.03 1.34
C PHE A 77 -5.88 -0.68 1.22
N SER A 78 -6.18 0.11 0.20
CA SER A 78 -5.56 1.44 0.04
C SER A 78 -5.96 2.38 1.17
N LEU A 79 -7.24 2.39 1.58
CA LEU A 79 -7.70 3.15 2.75
C LEU A 79 -6.95 2.75 4.02
N MET A 80 -6.76 1.45 4.25
CA MET A 80 -6.01 0.96 5.40
C MET A 80 -4.55 1.43 5.37
N ILE A 81 -3.89 1.33 4.20
CA ILE A 81 -2.51 1.79 4.02
C ILE A 81 -2.41 3.30 4.27
N ILE A 82 -3.30 4.09 3.67
CA ILE A 82 -3.32 5.55 3.83
C ILE A 82 -3.54 5.92 5.29
N PHE A 83 -4.45 5.24 5.97
CA PHE A 83 -4.68 5.47 7.40
C PHE A 83 -3.43 5.20 8.24
N VAL A 84 -2.78 4.04 8.04
CA VAL A 84 -1.53 3.69 8.74
C VAL A 84 -0.43 4.71 8.44
N LEU A 85 -0.34 5.17 7.18
CA LEU A 85 0.59 6.21 6.78
C LEU A 85 0.30 7.54 7.48
N THR A 86 -0.96 7.97 7.53
CA THR A 86 -1.39 9.19 8.24
C THR A 86 -0.97 9.14 9.72
N VAL A 87 -1.15 7.99 10.38
CA VAL A 87 -0.73 7.83 11.77
C VAL A 87 0.80 7.85 11.91
N ALA A 88 1.54 7.23 10.98
CA ALA A 88 3.01 7.26 10.98
C ALA A 88 3.57 8.68 10.77
N VAL A 89 2.97 9.44 9.85
CA VAL A 89 3.31 10.85 9.59
C VAL A 89 3.00 11.71 10.81
N SER A 90 1.82 11.53 11.41
CA SER A 90 1.43 12.26 12.63
C SER A 90 2.42 12.04 13.78
N ARG A 91 2.80 10.78 14.06
CA ARG A 91 3.83 10.45 15.07
C ARG A 91 5.19 11.07 14.75
N SER A 92 5.59 11.07 13.48
CA SER A 92 6.86 11.66 13.06
C SER A 92 6.87 13.18 13.27
N SER A 93 5.75 13.85 12.99
CA SER A 93 5.56 15.28 13.21
C SER A 93 5.71 15.66 14.70
N ILE A 94 5.12 14.86 15.60
CA ILE A 94 5.25 15.06 17.05
C ILE A 94 6.71 14.96 17.50
N ARG A 95 7.42 13.92 17.06
CA ARG A 95 8.84 13.72 17.42
C ARG A 95 9.74 14.84 16.91
N ILE A 96 9.48 15.35 15.70
CA ILE A 96 10.23 16.49 15.15
C ILE A 96 10.00 17.73 16.02
N LYS A 97 8.75 17.96 16.47
CA LYS A 97 8.42 19.07 17.37
C LYS A 97 9.13 18.93 18.72
N GLU A 98 9.10 17.74 19.32
CA GLU A 98 9.79 17.46 20.60
C GLU A 98 11.30 17.69 20.49
N LEU A 99 11.93 17.17 19.43
CA LEU A 99 13.37 17.34 19.20
C LEU A 99 13.75 18.81 19.00
N ALA A 100 12.93 19.58 18.28
CA ALA A 100 13.14 21.02 18.10
C ALA A 100 13.03 21.79 19.43
N GLN A 101 12.13 21.36 20.33
CA GLN A 101 11.99 21.95 21.66
C GLN A 101 13.19 21.62 22.57
N GLU A 102 13.66 20.37 22.55
CA GLU A 102 14.87 19.97 23.28
C GLU A 102 16.09 20.75 22.80
N LEU A 103 16.25 20.91 21.47
CA LEU A 103 17.34 21.71 20.89
C LEU A 103 17.30 23.17 21.37
N ALA A 104 16.12 23.78 21.38
CA ALA A 104 15.94 25.16 21.83
C ALA A 104 16.23 25.35 23.33
N LEU A 105 15.87 24.37 24.17
CA LEU A 105 16.22 24.39 25.60
C LEU A 105 17.72 24.21 25.81
N TYR A 106 18.34 23.27 25.09
CA TYR A 106 19.78 23.04 25.13
C TYR A 106 20.58 24.29 24.73
N GLU A 107 20.19 24.96 23.64
CA GLU A 107 20.81 26.22 23.20
C GLU A 107 20.66 27.35 24.23
N LYS A 108 19.57 27.34 25.01
CA LYS A 108 19.33 28.31 26.07
C LYS A 108 20.20 28.05 27.31
N GLU A 109 20.45 26.79 27.66
CA GLU A 109 21.32 26.43 28.79
C GLU A 109 22.81 26.68 28.50
N GLN A 110 23.22 26.62 27.23
CA GLN A 110 24.60 26.89 26.79
C GLN A 110 24.94 28.39 26.69
N LYS A 111 23.96 29.27 26.85
CA LYS A 111 24.11 30.74 26.85
C LYS A 111 24.04 31.30 28.26
#